data_AF-A0A4R9K631-F1
#
_entry.id   AF-A0A4R9K631-F1
#
_cell.length_a   1.000
_cell.length_b   1.000
_cell.length_c   1.000
_cell.angle_alpha   90.00
_cell.angle_beta   90.00
_cell.angle_gamma   90.00
#
_symmetry.space_group_name_H-M   'P 1'
#
loop_
_entity.id
_entity.type
_entity.pdbx_description
1 polymer ?
#
loop_
_entity_poly.entity_id
_entity_poly.type
_entity_poly.pdbx_seq_one_letter_code
_entity_poly.pdbx_strand_id
1 'polypeptide(L)'
;MFRRLFAISLLLISAVGCTFGVVRITKDNFKNSHTVNLKLELKSEESILGTLIDTPFTKYRVEMDFTREIGEGKLVPTIGRVTVFATTQNTGLERSGFLKIGEKMSQLAFGNSSVQSVTTTVTRSNAQGGNTSAPSYGYGAGTGTGVTTSSSTHLRLNTTFLLKKEEEDEILKSNSFTIRFYSGAEPITVVIEESDLDKFKEYLTARPE
;
A
#
# COMPACT_ATOMS: atom_id res chain seq x y z
N MET A 1 -44.41 -6.29 14.87
CA MET A 1 -43.52 -5.12 14.73
C MET A 1 -42.01 -5.46 14.67
N PHE A 2 -41.61 -6.73 14.46
CA PHE A 2 -40.19 -7.13 14.47
C PHE A 2 -39.50 -7.22 13.08
N ARG A 3 -40.23 -7.03 11.98
CA ARG A 3 -39.68 -7.18 10.62
C ARG A 3 -38.99 -5.91 10.07
N ARG A 4 -39.13 -4.75 10.74
CA ARG A 4 -38.53 -3.48 10.28
C ARG A 4 -37.19 -3.14 10.96
N LEU A 5 -36.80 -3.88 12.00
CA LEU A 5 -35.52 -3.65 12.71
C LEU A 5 -34.31 -4.35 12.05
N PHE A 6 -34.53 -5.37 11.21
CA PHE A 6 -33.44 -6.07 10.53
C PHE A 6 -32.85 -5.30 9.34
N ALA A 7 -33.62 -4.39 8.73
CA ALA A 7 -33.15 -3.59 7.59
C ALA A 7 -32.19 -2.46 7.99
N ILE A 8 -32.19 -2.04 9.26
CA ILE A 8 -31.30 -0.98 9.77
C ILE A 8 -29.96 -1.56 10.25
N SER A 9 -29.93 -2.84 10.68
CA SER A 9 -28.69 -3.52 11.08
C SER A 9 -27.79 -3.92 9.89
N LEU A 10 -28.37 -4.11 8.70
CA LEU A 10 -27.61 -4.48 7.50
C LEU A 10 -26.92 -3.28 6.80
N LEU A 11 -27.14 -2.05 7.29
CA LEU A 11 -26.56 -0.83 6.71
C LEU A 11 -25.33 -0.30 7.50
N LEU A 12 -24.91 -1.02 8.55
CA LEU A 12 -23.74 -0.70 9.39
C LEU A 12 -22.51 -1.58 9.09
N ILE A 13 -22.55 -2.39 8.03
CA ILE A 13 -21.35 -2.93 7.40
C ILE A 13 -20.89 -1.90 6.36
N SER A 14 -20.68 -0.67 6.81
CA SER A 14 -20.10 0.38 6.00
C SER A 14 -18.67 -0.01 5.69
N ALA A 15 -18.41 -0.31 4.42
CA ALA A 15 -17.18 0.00 3.72
C ALA A 15 -15.98 0.30 4.63
N VAL A 16 -15.35 -0.75 5.17
CA VAL A 16 -13.95 -0.64 5.59
C VAL A 16 -13.13 -0.67 4.29
N GLY A 17 -13.34 0.34 3.45
CA GLY A 17 -12.52 0.58 2.27
C GLY A 17 -11.09 0.75 2.73
N CYS A 18 -10.13 0.23 1.97
CA CYS A 18 -8.73 0.58 2.17
C CYS A 18 -8.56 2.06 1.80
N THR A 19 -8.75 2.97 2.75
CA THR A 19 -8.48 4.39 2.54
C THR A 19 -7.06 4.70 3.00
N PHE A 20 -6.23 5.17 2.09
CA PHE A 20 -4.91 5.69 2.44
C PHE A 20 -5.04 7.06 3.10
N GLY A 21 -4.14 7.34 4.02
CA GLY A 21 -4.01 8.62 4.70
C GLY A 21 -5.10 8.95 5.73
N VAL A 22 -5.83 7.95 6.22
CA VAL A 22 -6.85 8.12 7.26
C VAL A 22 -6.43 7.36 8.51
N VAL A 23 -6.37 8.06 9.65
CA VAL A 23 -6.16 7.44 10.96
C VAL A 23 -7.45 6.77 11.42
N ARG A 24 -7.36 5.49 11.80
CA ARG A 24 -8.52 4.70 12.25
C ARG A 24 -8.29 4.14 13.63
N ILE A 25 -9.22 4.39 14.54
CA ILE A 25 -9.23 3.81 15.88
C ILE A 25 -10.30 2.71 15.92
N THR A 26 -9.94 1.53 16.41
CA THR A 26 -10.86 0.38 16.54
C THR A 26 -10.79 -0.15 17.96
N LYS A 27 -11.94 -0.27 18.62
CA LYS A 27 -12.05 -0.86 19.96
C LYS A 27 -12.08 -2.38 19.88
N ASP A 28 -11.18 -3.03 20.61
CA ASP A 28 -11.17 -4.46 20.87
C ASP A 28 -11.76 -4.73 22.25
N ASN A 29 -13.02 -5.16 22.29
CA ASN A 29 -13.71 -5.48 23.55
C ASN A 29 -13.17 -6.74 24.23
N PHE A 30 -12.53 -7.66 23.50
CA PHE A 30 -11.99 -8.89 24.08
C PHE A 30 -10.71 -8.60 24.86
N LYS A 31 -9.84 -7.75 24.31
CA LYS A 31 -8.60 -7.32 24.97
C LYS A 31 -8.77 -6.09 25.87
N ASN A 32 -9.93 -5.44 25.82
CA ASN A 32 -10.17 -4.13 26.42
C ASN A 32 -9.09 -3.10 26.01
N SER A 33 -8.81 -3.03 24.70
CA SER A 33 -7.80 -2.12 24.14
C SER A 33 -8.30 -1.44 22.87
N HIS A 34 -7.58 -0.41 22.43
CA HIS A 34 -7.85 0.28 21.18
C HIS A 34 -6.67 0.09 20.23
N THR A 35 -6.97 -0.29 19.00
CA THR A 35 -5.97 -0.37 17.94
C THR A 35 -6.07 0.88 17.08
N VAL A 36 -4.95 1.57 16.87
CA VAL A 36 -4.85 2.69 15.93
C VAL A 36 -4.12 2.19 14.69
N ASN A 37 -4.67 2.50 13.51
CA ASN A 37 -4.10 2.13 12.22
C ASN A 37 -3.95 3.36 11.31
N LEU A 38 -2.90 3.38 10.50
CA LEU A 38 -2.68 4.33 9.42
C LEU A 38 -2.05 3.60 8.24
N LYS A 39 -2.65 3.75 7.06
CA LYS A 39 -2.08 3.23 5.81
C LYS A 39 -1.63 4.38 4.92
N LEU A 40 -0.40 4.34 4.42
CA LEU A 40 0.16 5.32 3.47
C LEU A 40 0.53 4.64 2.15
N GLU A 41 0.32 5.34 1.05
CA GLU A 41 0.81 4.96 -0.28
C GLU A 41 1.87 5.98 -0.66
N LEU A 42 3.11 5.50 -0.79
CA LEU A 42 4.31 6.31 -0.96
C LEU A 42 5.02 5.87 -2.24
N LYS A 43 5.91 6.72 -2.73
CA LYS A 43 6.77 6.41 -3.87
C LYS A 43 8.23 6.40 -3.42
N SER A 44 9.02 5.55 -4.07
CA SER A 44 10.47 5.57 -3.84
C SER A 44 11.13 6.75 -4.55
N GLU A 45 12.24 7.24 -4.00
CA GLU A 45 13.07 8.25 -4.65
C GLU A 45 13.83 7.71 -5.87
N GLU A 46 14.11 6.40 -5.92
CA GLU A 46 14.84 5.81 -7.04
C GLU A 46 14.05 5.95 -8.36
N SER A 47 14.73 6.43 -9.39
CA SER A 47 14.23 6.50 -10.77
C SER A 47 14.70 5.30 -11.60
N ILE A 48 13.98 4.99 -12.68
CA ILE A 48 14.39 3.97 -13.64
C ILE A 48 15.45 4.60 -14.57
N LEU A 49 16.71 4.19 -14.42
CA LEU A 49 17.78 4.52 -15.37
C LEU A 49 17.50 3.80 -16.70
N GLY A 50 17.21 4.55 -17.77
CA GLY A 50 17.04 3.99 -19.12
C GLY A 50 16.05 4.72 -20.04
N THR A 51 15.30 5.70 -19.54
CA THR A 51 14.58 6.66 -20.39
C THR A 51 15.49 7.86 -20.62
N LEU A 52 15.88 8.11 -21.87
CA LEU A 52 16.73 9.24 -22.31
C LEU A 52 16.07 10.63 -22.13
N ILE A 53 14.96 10.67 -21.39
CA ILE A 53 14.17 11.85 -21.06
C ILE A 53 13.70 11.61 -19.63
N ASP A 54 13.92 12.60 -18.78
CA ASP A 54 13.54 12.70 -17.38
C ASP A 54 12.06 12.35 -17.18
N THR A 55 11.74 11.05 -17.08
CA THR A 55 10.36 10.59 -16.94
C THR A 55 9.99 10.50 -15.47
N PRO A 56 8.81 10.98 -15.05
CA PRO A 56 8.36 11.06 -13.65
C PRO A 56 7.99 9.69 -13.03
N PHE A 57 8.51 8.58 -13.56
CA PHE A 57 8.16 7.24 -13.12
C PHE A 57 9.08 6.81 -11.97
N THR A 58 8.56 6.95 -10.75
CA THR A 58 9.16 6.38 -9.54
C THR A 58 9.27 4.87 -9.69
N LYS A 59 10.47 4.31 -9.46
CA LYS A 59 10.77 2.89 -9.72
C LYS A 59 9.88 1.96 -8.89
N TYR A 60 9.57 2.34 -7.66
CA TYR A 60 8.73 1.54 -6.76
C TYR A 60 7.55 2.36 -6.23
N ARG A 61 6.39 1.69 -6.15
CA ARG A 61 5.30 2.08 -5.26
C ARG A 61 5.48 1.33 -3.94
N VAL A 62 5.30 2.00 -2.81
CA VAL A 62 5.43 1.41 -1.48
C VAL A 62 4.16 1.68 -0.69
N GLU A 63 3.52 0.63 -0.21
CA GLU A 63 2.43 0.75 0.77
C GLU A 63 3.00 0.48 2.17
N MET A 64 2.71 1.39 3.11
CA MET A 64 3.05 1.22 4.52
C MET A 64 1.78 1.19 5.36
N ASP A 65 1.64 0.17 6.20
CA ASP A 65 0.53 -0.01 7.13
C ASP A 65 1.07 -0.02 8.56
N PHE A 66 0.77 1.03 9.30
CA PHE A 66 1.21 1.26 10.67
C PHE A 66 0.10 0.88 11.63
N THR A 67 0.41 0.02 12.60
CA THR A 67 -0.52 -0.40 13.65
C THR A 67 0.13 -0.22 15.02
N ARG A 68 -0.64 0.32 15.97
CA ARG A 68 -0.26 0.33 17.39
C ARG A 68 -1.46 0.02 18.26
N GLU A 69 -1.19 -0.57 19.41
CA GLU A 69 -2.21 -0.88 20.41
C GLU A 69 -2.09 0.10 21.59
N ILE A 70 -3.22 0.64 22.05
CA ILE A 70 -3.36 1.50 23.22
C ILE A 70 -4.20 0.73 24.24
N GLY A 71 -3.57 0.28 25.32
CA GLY A 71 -4.22 -0.42 26.42
C GLY A 71 -3.72 0.08 27.78
N GLU A 72 -4.37 -0.35 28.86
CA GLU A 72 -3.98 0.04 30.22
C GLU A 72 -2.57 -0.45 30.56
N GLY A 73 -1.66 0.50 30.79
CA GLY A 73 -0.32 0.23 31.35
C GLY A 73 0.69 -0.43 30.43
N LYS A 74 0.43 -0.55 29.11
CA LYS A 74 1.38 -1.15 28.16
C LYS A 74 1.67 -0.22 26.99
N LEU A 75 2.94 0.17 26.85
CA LEU A 75 3.47 0.78 25.65
C LEU A 75 3.74 -0.33 24.62
N VAL A 76 2.86 -0.46 23.63
CA VAL A 76 3.07 -1.37 22.49
C VAL A 76 3.73 -0.57 21.36
N PRO A 77 4.92 -0.97 20.88
CA PRO A 77 5.61 -0.24 19.81
C PRO A 77 4.77 -0.24 18.53
N THR A 78 4.93 0.81 17.73
CA THR A 78 4.32 0.87 16.39
C THR A 78 4.93 -0.21 15.50
N ILE A 79 4.07 -1.03 14.90
CA ILE A 79 4.45 -2.03 13.90
C ILE A 79 4.22 -1.41 12.52
N GLY A 80 5.27 -1.29 11.72
CA GLY A 80 5.18 -0.93 10.31
C GLY A 80 5.19 -2.18 9.44
N ARG A 81 4.14 -2.39 8.63
CA ARG A 81 4.11 -3.42 7.58
C ARG A 81 4.30 -2.75 6.24
N VAL A 82 5.19 -3.30 5.42
CA VAL A 82 5.59 -2.68 4.15
C VAL A 82 5.28 -3.65 3.03
N THR A 83 4.72 -3.13 1.94
CA THR A 83 4.59 -3.83 0.66
C THR A 83 5.23 -2.97 -0.42
N VAL A 84 6.35 -3.42 -0.98
CA VAL A 84 6.99 -2.80 -2.14
C VAL A 84 6.48 -3.49 -3.40
N PHE A 85 5.96 -2.70 -4.34
CA PHE A 85 5.60 -3.17 -5.67
C PHE A 85 6.80 -3.02 -6.59
N ALA A 86 7.39 -4.15 -6.96
CA ALA A 86 8.65 -4.23 -7.68
C ALA A 86 8.49 -5.03 -8.99
N THR A 87 9.50 -4.94 -9.85
CA THR A 87 9.55 -5.74 -11.09
C THR A 87 9.98 -7.18 -10.79
N THR A 88 9.82 -8.08 -11.76
CA THR A 88 10.28 -9.47 -11.64
C THR A 88 11.80 -9.62 -11.63
N GLN A 89 12.57 -8.55 -11.87
CA GLN A 89 14.02 -8.54 -11.79
C GLN A 89 14.54 -8.30 -10.36
N ASN A 90 13.67 -7.82 -9.46
CA ASN A 90 14.03 -7.56 -8.08
C ASN A 90 14.11 -8.86 -7.26
N THR A 91 15.07 -8.91 -6.34
CA THR A 91 15.14 -9.95 -5.31
C THR A 91 14.22 -9.61 -4.13
N GLY A 92 14.09 -10.54 -3.17
CA GLY A 92 13.43 -10.23 -1.90
C GLY A 92 14.09 -9.08 -1.15
N LEU A 93 13.36 -8.48 -0.21
CA LEU A 93 13.93 -7.48 0.68
C LEU A 93 14.95 -8.12 1.63
N GLU A 94 16.05 -7.42 1.83
CA GLU A 94 17.05 -7.74 2.85
C GLU A 94 16.44 -7.76 4.26
N ARG A 95 17.15 -8.36 5.22
CA ARG A 95 16.67 -8.46 6.62
C ARG A 95 16.92 -7.20 7.46
N SER A 96 17.52 -6.17 6.87
CA SER A 96 17.72 -4.90 7.56
C SER A 96 17.72 -3.74 6.59
N GLY A 97 17.45 -2.55 7.13
CA GLY A 97 17.53 -1.28 6.44
C GLY A 97 17.86 -0.17 7.41
N PHE A 98 17.53 1.06 7.04
CA PHE A 98 17.84 2.24 7.85
C PHE A 98 16.62 3.15 8.00
N LEU A 99 16.46 3.70 9.19
CA LEU A 99 15.58 4.83 9.48
C LEU A 99 16.46 6.06 9.68
N LYS A 100 16.12 7.16 9.03
CA LYS A 100 16.76 8.46 9.23
C LYS A 100 15.72 9.47 9.65
N ILE A 101 15.94 10.14 10.77
CA ILE A 101 15.08 11.22 11.29
C ILE A 101 15.99 12.43 11.53
N GLY A 102 15.83 13.48 10.73
CA GLY A 102 16.78 14.59 10.71
C GLY A 102 18.20 14.10 10.39
N GLU A 103 19.14 14.32 11.30
CA GLU A 103 20.54 13.86 11.16
C GLU A 103 20.81 12.47 11.77
N LYS A 104 19.88 11.96 12.58
CA LYS A 104 20.07 10.68 13.27
C LYS A 104 19.69 9.53 12.35
N MET A 105 20.53 8.50 12.33
CA MET A 105 20.31 7.27 11.57
C MET A 105 20.30 6.07 12.53
N SER A 106 19.27 5.23 12.44
CA SER A 106 19.16 3.96 13.15
C SER A 106 18.99 2.80 12.18
N GLN A 107 19.51 1.63 12.55
CA GLN A 107 19.29 0.41 11.77
C GLN A 107 17.92 -0.18 12.12
N LEU A 108 17.15 -0.53 11.09
CA LEU A 108 15.90 -1.27 11.24
C LEU A 108 16.15 -2.76 10.98
N ALA A 109 15.62 -3.60 11.86
CA ALA A 109 15.53 -5.03 11.64
C ALA A 109 14.17 -5.39 11.00
N PHE A 110 14.22 -6.20 9.95
CA PHE A 110 13.06 -6.56 9.15
C PHE A 110 12.65 -8.01 9.41
N GLY A 111 11.40 -8.19 9.83
CA GLY A 111 10.78 -9.48 10.11
C GLY A 111 9.69 -9.84 9.10
N ASN A 112 9.27 -11.11 9.08
CA ASN A 112 8.17 -11.60 8.24
C ASN A 112 8.33 -11.27 6.74
N SER A 113 9.58 -11.23 6.25
CA SER A 113 9.85 -10.90 4.86
C SER A 113 9.36 -12.00 3.91
N SER A 114 8.64 -11.63 2.86
CA SER A 114 8.14 -12.56 1.85
C SER A 114 8.09 -11.93 0.46
N VAL A 115 8.09 -12.76 -0.58
CA VAL A 115 8.00 -12.35 -1.98
C VAL A 115 6.81 -13.04 -2.61
N GLN A 116 5.92 -12.27 -3.24
CA GLN A 116 4.75 -12.79 -3.95
C GLN A 116 4.76 -12.29 -5.39
N SER A 117 4.65 -13.20 -6.36
CA SER A 117 4.44 -12.85 -7.77
C SER A 117 2.95 -12.73 -8.06
N VAL A 118 2.54 -11.61 -8.65
CA VAL A 118 1.15 -11.33 -9.00
C VAL A 118 1.05 -11.05 -10.49
N THR A 119 0.30 -11.91 -11.19
CA THR A 119 0.02 -11.77 -12.63
C THR A 119 -1.42 -11.31 -12.82
N THR A 120 -1.60 -10.16 -13.48
CA THR A 120 -2.89 -9.63 -13.89
C THR A 120 -3.09 -9.92 -15.37
N THR A 121 -4.14 -10.66 -15.70
CA THR A 121 -4.53 -10.97 -17.09
C THR A 121 -5.79 -10.18 -17.44
N VAL A 122 -5.70 -9.32 -18.45
CA VAL A 122 -6.81 -8.54 -18.99
C VAL A 122 -7.17 -9.08 -20.37
N THR A 123 -8.37 -9.64 -20.48
CA THR A 123 -8.96 -10.08 -21.75
C THR A 123 -10.01 -9.08 -22.19
N ARG A 124 -9.85 -8.52 -23.40
CA ARG A 124 -10.81 -7.64 -24.05
C ARG A 124 -11.38 -8.35 -25.27
N SER A 125 -12.68 -8.57 -25.29
CA SER A 125 -13.41 -8.99 -26.48
C SER A 125 -13.96 -7.76 -27.19
N ASN A 126 -13.56 -7.56 -28.44
CA ASN A 126 -14.16 -6.55 -29.30
C ASN A 126 -15.17 -7.25 -30.21
N ALA A 127 -16.46 -7.03 -29.95
CA ALA A 127 -17.51 -7.36 -30.89
C ALA A 127 -17.61 -6.20 -31.90
N GLN A 128 -17.13 -6.41 -33.12
CA GLN A 128 -17.31 -5.43 -34.19
C GLN A 128 -18.77 -5.54 -34.67
N GLY A 129 -19.64 -4.66 -34.17
CA GLY A 129 -21.00 -4.51 -34.65
C GLY A 129 -20.97 -4.03 -36.11
N GLY A 130 -21.23 -4.94 -37.05
CA GLY A 130 -21.32 -4.60 -38.47
C GLY A 130 -22.48 -3.65 -38.71
N ASN A 131 -22.18 -2.38 -38.98
CA ASN A 131 -23.14 -1.44 -39.54
C ASN A 131 -23.22 -1.68 -41.05
N THR A 132 -23.97 -2.71 -41.48
CA THR A 132 -24.25 -2.92 -42.91
C THR A 132 -25.68 -2.50 -43.21
N SER A 133 -25.86 -1.22 -43.50
CA SER A 133 -26.99 -0.75 -44.34
C SER A 133 -26.60 -0.96 -45.81
N ALA A 134 -26.48 -2.21 -46.25
CA ALA A 134 -26.32 -2.55 -47.66
C ALA A 134 -26.90 -3.95 -47.95
N PRO A 135 -27.79 -4.11 -48.95
CA PRO A 135 -28.33 -5.40 -49.32
C PRO A 135 -27.28 -6.14 -50.17
N SER A 136 -26.59 -7.12 -49.57
CA SER A 136 -25.59 -7.93 -50.28
C SER A 136 -26.15 -9.32 -50.57
N TYR A 137 -26.28 -9.62 -51.86
CA TYR A 137 -26.62 -10.93 -52.38
C TYR A 137 -25.48 -11.92 -52.09
N GLY A 138 -25.75 -12.88 -51.21
CA GLY A 138 -25.32 -14.26 -51.37
C GLY A 138 -23.82 -14.59 -51.31
N TYR A 139 -23.06 -14.11 -50.33
CA TYR A 139 -21.88 -14.83 -49.79
C TYR A 139 -21.70 -14.45 -48.31
N GLY A 140 -21.59 -15.45 -47.43
CA GLY A 140 -21.71 -15.32 -45.98
C GLY A 140 -20.74 -14.30 -45.36
N ALA A 141 -21.29 -13.19 -44.83
CA ALA A 141 -20.55 -12.22 -44.04
C ALA A 141 -20.25 -12.80 -42.65
N GLY A 142 -19.02 -13.30 -42.46
CA GLY A 142 -18.53 -13.74 -41.16
C GLY A 142 -18.28 -12.55 -40.24
N THR A 143 -19.04 -12.45 -39.15
CA THR A 143 -18.79 -11.52 -38.05
C THR A 143 -17.57 -11.98 -37.25
N GLY A 144 -16.40 -11.42 -37.56
CA GLY A 144 -15.17 -11.71 -36.81
C GLY A 144 -15.23 -11.14 -35.40
N THR A 145 -15.24 -12.01 -34.38
CA THR A 145 -15.08 -11.59 -32.98
C THR A 145 -13.59 -11.62 -32.64
N GLY A 146 -12.99 -10.46 -32.35
CA GLY A 146 -11.59 -10.37 -31.94
C GLY A 146 -11.45 -10.45 -30.43
N VAL A 147 -10.60 -11.34 -29.92
CA VAL A 147 -10.23 -11.43 -28.50
C VAL A 147 -8.78 -11.02 -28.34
N THR A 148 -8.51 -9.99 -27.54
CA THR A 148 -7.15 -9.57 -27.18
C THR A 148 -6.91 -9.89 -25.71
N THR A 149 -5.85 -10.63 -25.41
CA THR A 149 -5.42 -10.92 -24.04
C THR A 149 -4.07 -10.26 -23.79
N SER A 150 -3.96 -9.53 -22.67
CA SER A 150 -2.70 -8.94 -22.20
C SER A 150 -2.45 -9.41 -20.77
N SER A 151 -1.21 -9.74 -20.43
CA SER A 151 -0.80 -10.11 -19.08
C SER A 151 0.32 -9.22 -18.59
N SER A 152 0.32 -8.89 -17.30
CA SER A 152 1.37 -8.14 -16.64
C SER A 152 1.68 -8.76 -15.28
N THR A 153 2.96 -8.94 -14.97
CA THR A 153 3.42 -9.56 -13.72
C THR A 153 4.30 -8.58 -12.95
N HIS A 154 4.04 -8.46 -11.65
CA HIS A 154 4.88 -7.72 -10.71
C HIS A 154 5.14 -8.54 -9.46
N LEU A 155 6.17 -8.17 -8.70
CA LEU A 155 6.44 -8.71 -7.37
C LEU A 155 5.88 -7.79 -6.30
N ARG A 156 5.38 -8.40 -5.22
CA ARG A 156 5.11 -7.75 -3.94
C ARG A 156 6.15 -8.25 -2.94
N LEU A 157 7.02 -7.34 -2.51
CA LEU A 157 8.02 -7.62 -1.50
C LEU A 157 7.49 -7.11 -0.16
N ASN A 158 7.14 -8.02 0.73
CA ASN A 158 6.54 -7.69 2.01
C ASN A 158 7.58 -7.78 3.11
N THR A 159 7.50 -6.89 4.10
CA THR A 159 8.26 -7.01 5.35
C THR A 159 7.59 -6.27 6.50
N THR A 160 8.13 -6.42 7.70
CA THR A 160 7.65 -5.75 8.92
C THR A 160 8.82 -5.20 9.72
N PHE A 161 8.62 -4.06 10.38
CA PHE A 161 9.58 -3.46 11.31
C PHE A 161 8.87 -2.88 12.53
N LEU A 162 9.64 -2.56 13.56
CA LEU A 162 9.14 -1.90 14.77
C LEU A 162 9.76 -0.52 14.87
N LEU A 163 8.95 0.48 15.20
CA LEU A 163 9.43 1.77 15.67
C LEU A 163 9.45 1.78 17.19
N LYS A 164 10.59 2.18 17.75
CA LYS A 164 10.74 2.34 19.20
C LYS A 164 10.14 3.66 19.64
N LYS A 165 9.85 3.77 20.94
CA LYS A 165 9.22 4.97 21.50
C LYS A 165 10.09 6.22 21.27
N GLU A 166 11.41 6.06 21.36
CA GLU A 166 12.37 7.14 21.14
C GLU A 166 12.32 7.65 19.69
N GLU A 167 12.14 6.75 18.72
CA GLU A 167 12.02 7.09 17.30
C GLU A 167 10.68 7.79 17.02
N GLU A 168 9.58 7.33 17.63
CA GLU A 168 8.28 8.00 17.54
C GLU A 168 8.35 9.45 18.08
N ASP A 169 9.01 9.66 19.22
CA ASP A 169 9.15 10.98 19.84
C ASP A 169 10.04 11.92 19.02
N GLU A 170 11.04 11.37 18.31
CA GLU A 170 11.86 12.12 17.35
C GLU A 170 11.07 12.48 16.09
N ILE A 171 10.27 11.55 15.56
CA ILE A 171 9.42 11.80 14.38
C ILE A 171 8.43 12.94 14.66
N LEU A 172 7.81 12.96 15.85
CA LEU A 172 6.89 14.03 16.26
C LEU A 172 7.52 15.43 16.19
N LYS A 173 8.83 15.54 16.42
CA LYS A 173 9.60 16.79 16.42
C LYS A 173 10.24 17.11 15.07
N SER A 174 10.29 16.15 14.15
CA SER A 174 10.94 16.27 12.85
C SER A 174 10.02 16.92 11.79
N ASN A 175 10.61 17.36 10.68
CA ASN A 175 9.88 17.82 9.49
C ASN A 175 9.79 16.75 8.40
N SER A 176 10.55 15.67 8.54
CA SER A 176 10.52 14.49 7.68
C SER A 176 11.27 13.33 8.33
N PHE A 177 11.00 12.12 7.87
CA PHE A 177 11.85 10.97 8.11
C PHE A 177 11.92 10.08 6.87
N THR A 178 12.99 9.31 6.76
CA THR A 178 13.27 8.46 5.60
C THR A 178 13.47 7.03 6.05
N ILE A 179 12.87 6.09 5.34
CA ILE A 179 13.12 4.67 5.51
C ILE A 179 13.76 4.14 4.24
N ARG A 180 14.89 3.45 4.40
CA ARG A 180 15.62 2.82 3.29
C ARG A 180 15.61 1.31 3.43
N PHE A 181 15.07 0.64 2.43
CA PHE A 181 15.12 -0.81 2.25
C PHE A 181 16.17 -1.18 1.20
N TYR A 182 16.49 -2.46 1.12
CA TYR A 182 17.36 -3.01 0.08
C TYR A 182 16.73 -4.27 -0.53
N SER A 183 16.80 -4.38 -1.85
CA SER A 183 16.50 -5.59 -2.62
C SER A 183 17.82 -6.05 -3.25
N GLY A 184 18.54 -6.93 -2.55
CA GLY A 184 19.94 -7.23 -2.88
C GLY A 184 20.81 -5.98 -2.73
N ALA A 185 21.45 -5.56 -3.81
CA ALA A 185 22.24 -4.32 -3.83
C ALA A 185 21.41 -3.07 -4.19
N GLU A 186 20.15 -3.23 -4.60
CA GLU A 186 19.33 -2.09 -5.03
C GLU A 186 18.66 -1.40 -3.83
N PRO A 187 18.88 -0.09 -3.61
CA PRO A 187 18.18 0.66 -2.57
C PRO A 187 16.74 0.96 -2.97
N ILE A 188 15.87 1.04 -1.97
CA ILE A 188 14.50 1.53 -2.08
C ILE A 188 14.31 2.56 -0.96
N THR A 189 14.30 3.83 -1.31
CA THR A 189 14.30 4.95 -0.36
C THR A 189 12.93 5.62 -0.35
N VAL A 190 12.28 5.66 0.81
CA VAL A 190 10.96 6.26 0.98
C VAL A 190 11.06 7.41 1.97
N VAL A 191 10.68 8.60 1.54
CA VAL A 191 10.60 9.80 2.38
C VAL A 191 9.16 10.04 2.79
N ILE A 192 8.95 10.32 4.08
CA ILE A 192 7.67 10.71 4.64
C ILE A 192 7.82 12.15 5.15
N GLU A 193 7.13 13.06 4.47
CA GLU A 193 7.18 14.49 4.70
C GLU A 193 5.81 15.14 4.44
N GLU A 194 5.70 16.44 4.70
CA GLU A 194 4.51 17.25 4.45
C GLU A 194 3.21 16.57 4.94
N SER A 195 2.21 16.44 4.06
CA SER A 195 0.89 15.92 4.40
C SER A 195 0.89 14.48 4.89
N ASP A 196 1.86 13.66 4.47
CA ASP A 196 1.95 12.27 4.94
C ASP A 196 2.60 12.20 6.32
N LEU A 197 3.54 13.10 6.60
CA LEU A 197 4.06 13.28 7.95
C LEU A 197 2.98 13.79 8.91
N ASP A 198 2.16 14.76 8.49
CA ASP A 198 1.09 15.29 9.34
C ASP A 198 0.11 14.19 9.76
N LYS A 199 -0.31 13.34 8.82
CA LYS A 199 -1.14 12.16 9.11
C LYS A 199 -0.42 11.16 10.02
N PHE A 200 0.88 10.98 9.84
CA PHE A 200 1.68 10.10 10.70
C PHE A 200 1.77 10.65 12.13
N LYS A 201 1.92 11.96 12.30
CA LYS A 201 1.91 12.61 13.62
C LYS A 201 0.52 12.55 14.26
N GLU A 202 -0.55 12.74 13.49
CA GLU A 202 -1.93 12.49 13.93
C GLU A 202 -2.08 11.06 14.44
N TYR A 203 -1.60 10.08 13.69
CA TYR A 203 -1.58 8.67 14.09
C TYR A 203 -0.85 8.43 15.42
N LEU A 204 0.33 9.02 15.60
CA LEU A 204 1.11 8.88 16.83
C LEU A 204 0.45 9.55 18.05
N THR A 205 -0.32 10.61 17.82
CA THR A 205 -0.98 11.38 18.89
C THR A 205 -2.41 10.95 19.15
N ALA A 206 -3.00 10.15 18.25
CA ALA A 206 -4.36 9.62 18.37
C ALA A 206 -4.58 8.88 19.69
N ARG A 207 -5.70 9.22 20.33
CA ARG A 207 -6.21 8.61 21.57
C ARG A 207 -7.65 8.16 21.35
N PRO A 208 -8.07 7.05 21.98
CA PRO A 208 -9.49 6.74 22.06
C PRO A 208 -10.24 7.85 22.81
N GLU A 209 -11.43 8.20 22.32
CA GLU A 209 -12.36 9.12 22.99
C GLU A 209 -12.94 8.54 24.28
#